data_AF-A0A9D5JHA9-F1
#
_entry.id   AF-A0A9D5JHA9-F1
#
_cell.length_a   1.000
_cell.length_b   1.000
_cell.length_c   1.000
_cell.angle_alpha   90.00
_cell.angle_beta   90.00
_cell.angle_gamma   90.00
#
_symmetry.space_group_name_H-M   'P 1'
#
loop_
_entity.id
_entity.type
_entity.pdbx_description
1 polymer ?
#
loop_
_entity_poly.entity_id
_entity_poly.type
_entity_poly.pdbx_seq_one_letter_code
_entity_poly.pdbx_strand_id
1 'polypeptide(L)'
;MERTIDIESRREDLNAWVRRSLELFESTPYLDNILEVYPLQTARPERFDDRLRRRIISAHQGRRTGELIEILQNEVKFPYDEPIWYLIKNIQGCLNNNPQQILRIAESLYAMTAEETVIRLESAPKLNTQMGPMFTNWLRENFNLLEIDKFRDSTEGIFVLNSSEEVGKSFINDELHQNLDKRPDLVAKVNDTYIVGEAKWIGSPSGNQNKQVVEVINLCRNQRGNVIRVGIIDGFPWAVYKSDGSIINDKTCVQVQECEYDIISTLLLSDYLSSFT
;
A
#
# COMPACT_ATOMS: atom_id res chain seq x y z
N MET A 1 17.31 15.40 5.19
CA MET A 1 17.75 15.83 3.85
C MET A 1 17.44 17.32 3.82
N GLU A 2 18.39 18.15 3.41
CA GLU A 2 18.11 19.58 3.32
C GLU A 2 17.37 19.87 2.02
N ARG A 3 16.42 20.81 2.07
CA ARG A 3 15.73 21.33 0.91
C ARG A 3 16.70 22.09 0.03
N THR A 4 16.55 21.93 -1.28
CA THR A 4 17.30 22.70 -2.27
C THR A 4 16.47 23.84 -2.83
N ILE A 5 15.14 23.76 -2.70
CA ILE A 5 14.19 24.76 -3.16
C ILE A 5 13.57 25.42 -1.93
N ASP A 6 13.56 26.75 -1.93
CA ASP A 6 12.80 27.51 -0.94
C ASP A 6 11.30 27.36 -1.22
N ILE A 7 10.66 26.44 -0.48
CA ILE A 7 9.25 26.11 -0.66
C ILE A 7 8.31 27.26 -0.28
N GLU A 8 8.79 28.34 0.34
CA GLU A 8 7.95 29.49 0.67
C GLU A 8 8.00 30.55 -0.44
N SER A 9 9.18 30.78 -1.01
CA SER A 9 9.39 31.87 -1.98
C SER A 9 9.56 31.43 -3.43
N ARG A 10 9.83 30.14 -3.69
CA ARG A 10 10.20 29.60 -5.01
C ARG A 10 9.41 28.33 -5.40
N ARG A 11 8.12 28.30 -5.10
CA ARG A 11 7.26 27.14 -5.42
C ARG A 11 7.09 26.89 -6.91
N GLU A 12 7.26 27.92 -7.73
CA GLU A 12 7.22 27.86 -9.18
C GLU A 12 8.34 27.02 -9.79
N ASP A 13 9.43 26.77 -9.04
CA ASP A 13 10.53 25.90 -9.48
C ASP A 13 10.22 24.40 -9.30
N LEU A 14 9.13 24.06 -8.60
CA LEU A 14 8.70 22.67 -8.41
C LEU A 14 8.06 22.13 -9.68
N ASN A 15 8.11 20.81 -9.87
CA ASN A 15 7.31 20.15 -10.91
C ASN A 15 5.83 20.57 -10.78
N ALA A 16 5.18 20.85 -11.92
CA ALA A 16 3.83 21.42 -11.94
C ALA A 16 2.80 20.56 -11.19
N TRP A 17 2.90 19.24 -11.30
CA TRP A 17 1.99 18.28 -10.66
C TRP A 17 2.26 18.12 -9.18
N VAL A 18 3.54 18.17 -8.79
CA VAL A 18 3.96 18.23 -7.39
C VAL A 18 3.43 19.50 -6.73
N ARG A 19 3.58 20.65 -7.39
CA ARG A 19 3.04 21.94 -6.93
C ARG A 19 1.52 21.90 -6.78
N ARG A 20 0.78 21.39 -7.78
CA ARG A 20 -0.68 21.25 -7.69
C ARG A 20 -1.10 20.34 -6.53
N SER A 21 -0.35 19.28 -6.25
CA SER A 21 -0.64 18.36 -5.14
C SER A 21 -0.37 19.01 -3.78
N LEU A 22 0.69 19.82 -3.65
CA LEU A 22 0.94 20.65 -2.48
C LEU A 22 -0.17 21.67 -2.24
N GLU A 23 -0.56 22.39 -3.29
CA GLU A 23 -1.66 23.37 -3.23
C GLU A 23 -2.97 22.69 -2.82
N LEU A 24 -3.27 21.50 -3.37
CA LEU A 24 -4.43 20.71 -2.97
C LEU A 24 -4.39 20.36 -1.47
N PHE A 25 -3.24 19.92 -0.96
CA PHE A 25 -3.08 19.55 0.44
C PHE A 25 -3.31 20.74 1.40
N GLU A 26 -2.81 21.92 1.04
CA GLU A 26 -2.85 23.10 1.90
C GLU A 26 -4.15 23.90 1.79
N SER A 27 -4.75 23.96 0.60
CA SER A 27 -5.89 24.84 0.32
C SER A 27 -7.25 24.17 0.43
N THR A 28 -7.30 22.85 0.62
CA THR A 28 -8.54 22.08 0.71
C THR A 28 -8.60 21.24 1.99
N PRO A 29 -9.79 20.73 2.36
CA PRO A 29 -9.94 19.67 3.35
C PRO A 29 -9.36 18.33 2.84
N TYR A 30 -8.07 18.28 2.49
CA TYR A 30 -7.44 17.15 1.82
C TYR A 30 -7.68 15.81 2.54
N LEU A 31 -7.57 15.79 3.86
CA LEU A 31 -7.78 14.57 4.64
C LEU A 31 -9.24 14.09 4.65
N ASP A 32 -10.21 14.99 4.46
CA ASP A 32 -11.61 14.62 4.28
C ASP A 32 -11.85 14.13 2.85
N ASN A 33 -11.31 14.85 1.85
CA ASN A 33 -11.45 14.51 0.44
C ASN A 33 -10.81 13.16 0.11
N ILE A 34 -9.66 12.84 0.71
CA ILE A 34 -8.96 11.58 0.45
C ILE A 34 -9.72 10.36 1.00
N LEU A 35 -10.75 10.55 1.82
CA LEU A 35 -11.64 9.45 2.25
C LEU A 35 -12.45 8.87 1.08
N GLU A 36 -12.61 9.60 -0.01
CA GLU A 36 -13.20 9.06 -1.24
C GLU A 36 -12.35 7.92 -1.82
N VAL A 37 -11.03 8.01 -1.69
CA VAL A 37 -10.07 7.00 -2.18
C VAL A 37 -9.81 5.94 -1.11
N TYR A 38 -9.56 6.39 0.12
CA TYR A 38 -9.27 5.52 1.25
C TYR A 38 -10.32 5.74 2.33
N PRO A 39 -11.45 5.02 2.33
CA PRO A 39 -12.54 5.30 3.26
C PRO A 39 -12.20 5.10 4.75
N LEU A 40 -10.96 4.71 5.11
CA LEU A 40 -10.38 4.54 6.46
C LEU A 40 -11.31 3.94 7.53
N GLN A 41 -12.37 3.24 7.11
CA GLN A 41 -13.35 2.66 8.00
C GLN A 41 -12.63 1.64 8.87
N THR A 42 -12.98 1.58 10.14
CA THR A 42 -12.46 0.54 11.03
C THR A 42 -12.91 -0.80 10.47
N ALA A 43 -11.97 -1.52 9.84
CA ALA A 43 -12.22 -2.87 9.39
C ALA A 43 -12.74 -3.68 10.58
N ARG A 44 -13.82 -4.43 10.36
CA ARG A 44 -14.42 -5.20 11.44
C ARG A 44 -13.56 -6.44 11.71
N PRO A 45 -13.39 -6.83 12.98
CA PRO A 45 -12.83 -8.12 13.32
C PRO A 45 -13.57 -9.24 12.58
N GLU A 46 -12.83 -10.17 11.99
CA GLU A 46 -13.41 -11.37 11.41
C GLU A 46 -13.54 -12.39 12.54
N ARG A 47 -14.78 -12.66 12.94
CA ARG A 47 -15.04 -13.59 14.06
C ARG A 47 -14.84 -15.01 13.58
N PHE A 48 -14.16 -15.80 14.40
CA PHE A 48 -14.11 -17.24 14.19
C PHE A 48 -15.48 -17.86 14.44
N ASP A 49 -15.73 -19.01 13.80
CA ASP A 49 -16.87 -19.82 14.17
C ASP A 49 -16.75 -20.31 15.63
N ASP A 50 -17.91 -20.57 16.26
CA ASP A 50 -17.98 -20.95 17.67
C ASP A 50 -17.23 -22.26 18.00
N ARG A 51 -17.01 -23.13 17.02
CA ARG A 51 -16.29 -24.39 17.22
C ARG A 51 -14.79 -24.12 17.29
N LEU A 52 -14.23 -23.38 16.35
CA LEU A 52 -12.82 -22.99 16.35
C LEU A 52 -12.48 -22.18 17.59
N ARG A 53 -13.31 -21.20 17.94
CA ARG A 53 -13.16 -20.40 19.17
C ARG A 53 -13.08 -21.26 20.42
N ARG A 54 -14.02 -22.19 20.60
CA ARG A 54 -14.02 -23.10 21.77
C ARG A 54 -12.80 -24.02 21.80
N ARG A 55 -12.32 -24.49 20.64
CA ARG A 55 -11.11 -25.31 20.55
C ARG A 55 -9.88 -24.54 21.01
N ILE A 56 -9.68 -23.30 20.53
CA ILE A 56 -8.57 -22.44 20.95
C ILE A 56 -8.62 -22.21 22.46
N ILE A 57 -9.79 -21.82 22.99
CA ILE A 57 -9.95 -21.54 24.43
C ILE A 57 -9.66 -22.78 25.27
N SER A 58 -10.21 -23.93 24.88
CA SER A 58 -10.01 -25.19 25.61
C SER A 58 -8.54 -25.63 25.59
N ALA A 59 -7.86 -25.53 24.45
CA ALA A 59 -6.46 -25.91 24.30
C ALA A 59 -5.55 -24.98 25.12
N HIS A 60 -5.85 -23.68 25.12
CA HIS A 60 -5.14 -22.67 25.90
C HIS A 60 -5.29 -22.89 27.41
N GLN A 61 -6.53 -22.96 27.92
CA GLN A 61 -6.81 -23.14 29.35
C GLN A 61 -6.27 -24.48 29.89
N GLY A 62 -6.33 -25.53 29.06
CA GLY A 62 -5.76 -26.84 29.39
C GLY A 62 -4.26 -26.94 29.20
N ARG A 63 -3.58 -25.85 28.78
CA ARG A 63 -2.15 -25.79 28.46
C ARG A 63 -1.68 -26.92 27.53
N ARG A 64 -2.53 -27.29 26.56
CA ARG A 64 -2.26 -28.35 25.58
C ARG A 64 -1.47 -27.77 24.40
N THR A 65 -0.17 -27.54 24.62
CA THR A 65 0.69 -26.81 23.69
C THR A 65 0.68 -27.37 22.26
N GLY A 66 0.77 -28.69 22.11
CA GLY A 66 0.75 -29.32 20.78
C GLY A 66 -0.52 -28.99 20.00
N GLU A 67 -1.68 -29.19 20.64
CA GLU A 67 -2.99 -28.87 20.05
C GLU A 67 -3.14 -27.37 19.75
N LEU A 68 -2.73 -26.50 20.68
CA LEU A 68 -2.83 -25.06 20.50
C LEU A 68 -1.99 -24.59 19.30
N ILE A 69 -0.74 -25.05 19.18
CA ILE A 69 0.14 -24.69 18.07
C ILE A 69 -0.40 -25.24 16.75
N GLU A 70 -0.90 -26.48 16.71
CA GLU A 70 -1.51 -27.06 15.52
C GLU A 70 -2.72 -26.26 15.03
N ILE A 71 -3.60 -25.81 15.96
CA ILE A 71 -4.72 -24.93 15.61
C ILE A 71 -4.17 -23.64 14.99
N LEU A 72 -3.23 -22.97 15.67
CA LEU A 72 -2.69 -21.69 15.23
C LEU A 72 -1.96 -21.78 13.88
N GLN A 73 -1.30 -22.90 13.55
CA GLN A 73 -0.64 -23.10 12.25
C GLN A 73 -1.61 -22.99 11.06
N ASN A 74 -2.88 -23.32 11.27
CA ASN A 74 -3.92 -23.18 10.24
C ASN A 74 -4.46 -21.76 10.12
N GLU A 75 -4.19 -20.89 11.08
CA GLU A 75 -4.68 -19.52 11.08
C GLU A 75 -3.75 -18.58 10.32
N VAL A 76 -4.31 -17.62 9.60
CA VAL A 76 -3.55 -16.62 8.82
C VAL A 76 -2.72 -15.73 9.74
N LYS A 77 -3.29 -15.36 10.89
CA LYS A 77 -2.68 -14.46 11.88
C LYS A 77 -2.11 -15.23 13.05
N PHE A 78 -1.16 -14.60 13.71
CA PHE A 78 -0.68 -15.02 15.03
C PHE A 78 -1.09 -13.97 16.07
N PRO A 79 -1.34 -14.33 17.34
CA PRO A 79 -1.87 -13.39 18.34
C PRO A 79 -0.91 -12.24 18.70
N TYR A 80 0.35 -12.30 18.28
CA TYR A 80 1.35 -11.24 18.48
C TYR A 80 2.40 -11.32 17.38
N ASP A 81 3.25 -10.29 17.27
CA ASP A 81 4.36 -10.26 16.31
C ASP A 81 5.47 -11.26 16.76
N GLU A 82 5.29 -12.54 16.46
CA GLU A 82 6.24 -13.62 16.79
C GLU A 82 7.30 -13.78 15.69
N PRO A 83 8.58 -13.44 15.95
CA PRO A 83 9.61 -13.33 14.92
C PRO A 83 9.89 -14.62 14.15
N ILE A 84 9.68 -15.80 14.75
CA ILE A 84 9.98 -17.08 14.09
C ILE A 84 8.72 -17.83 13.63
N TRP A 85 7.52 -17.27 13.82
CA TRP A 85 6.27 -17.98 13.53
C TRP A 85 6.18 -18.41 12.08
N TYR A 86 6.63 -17.56 11.14
CA TYR A 86 6.69 -17.90 9.73
C TYR A 86 7.48 -19.19 9.48
N LEU A 87 8.62 -19.38 10.16
CA LEU A 87 9.44 -20.57 10.02
C LEU A 87 8.73 -21.79 10.60
N ILE A 88 8.16 -21.67 11.79
CA ILE A 88 7.41 -22.75 12.45
C ILE A 88 6.19 -23.19 11.63
N LYS A 89 5.49 -22.25 11.01
CA LYS A 89 4.29 -22.51 10.21
C LYS A 89 4.60 -23.09 8.83
N ASN A 90 5.61 -22.55 8.13
CA ASN A 90 5.77 -22.80 6.69
C ASN A 90 6.99 -23.67 6.32
N ILE A 91 7.93 -23.91 7.24
CA ILE A 91 9.17 -24.64 6.94
C ILE A 91 9.15 -26.04 7.57
N GLN A 92 9.32 -27.06 6.74
CA GLN A 92 9.30 -28.46 7.17
C GLN A 92 10.35 -28.73 8.25
N GLY A 93 9.94 -29.44 9.31
CA GLY A 93 10.83 -29.83 10.41
C GLY A 93 11.07 -28.74 11.46
N CYS A 94 10.77 -27.46 11.19
CA CYS A 94 10.99 -26.38 12.16
C CYS A 94 10.20 -26.56 13.46
N LEU A 95 8.96 -27.02 13.38
CA LEU A 95 8.13 -27.31 14.56
C LEU A 95 8.78 -28.39 15.46
N ASN A 96 9.25 -29.48 14.88
CA ASN A 96 9.74 -30.66 15.63
C ASN A 96 11.18 -30.49 16.13
N ASN A 97 12.02 -29.80 15.35
CA ASN A 97 13.45 -29.69 15.63
C ASN A 97 13.77 -28.58 16.66
N ASN A 98 12.80 -27.74 17.03
CA ASN A 98 13.03 -26.56 17.88
C ASN A 98 12.15 -26.54 19.15
N PRO A 99 12.16 -27.59 19.99
CA PRO A 99 11.23 -27.71 21.13
C PRO A 99 11.35 -26.56 22.15
N GLN A 100 12.55 -26.01 22.35
CA GLN A 100 12.76 -24.86 23.24
C GLN A 100 12.05 -23.59 22.72
N GLN A 101 12.02 -23.40 21.41
CA GLN A 101 11.31 -22.26 20.81
C GLN A 101 9.80 -22.45 20.90
N ILE A 102 9.30 -23.67 20.72
CA ILE A 102 7.88 -23.97 20.91
C ILE A 102 7.44 -23.73 22.35
N LEU A 103 8.28 -24.09 23.33
CA LEU A 103 8.02 -23.78 24.74
C LEU A 103 7.95 -22.26 24.99
N ARG A 104 8.92 -21.48 24.48
CA ARG A 104 8.92 -20.01 24.61
C ARG A 104 7.66 -19.37 24.00
N ILE A 105 7.24 -19.85 22.82
CA ILE A 105 6.01 -19.39 22.16
C ILE A 105 4.81 -19.73 23.03
N ALA A 106 4.71 -20.97 23.52
CA ALA A 106 3.62 -21.41 24.37
C ALA A 106 3.52 -20.60 25.67
N GLU A 107 4.65 -20.33 26.34
CA GLU A 107 4.72 -19.48 27.53
C GLU A 107 4.19 -18.06 27.24
N SER A 108 4.56 -17.50 26.08
CA SER A 108 4.06 -16.19 25.63
C SER A 108 2.54 -16.21 25.37
N LEU A 109 2.02 -17.29 24.78
CA LEU A 109 0.58 -17.50 24.59
C LEU A 109 -0.15 -17.62 25.93
N TYR A 110 0.39 -18.38 26.88
CA TYR A 110 -0.20 -18.59 28.20
C TYR A 110 -0.08 -17.39 29.15
N ALA A 111 0.79 -16.43 28.84
CA ALA A 111 0.87 -15.16 29.56
C ALA A 111 -0.34 -14.25 29.26
N MET A 112 -0.99 -14.43 28.10
CA MET A 112 -2.28 -13.80 27.76
C MET A 112 -3.44 -14.70 28.20
N THR A 113 -4.63 -14.13 28.34
CA THR A 113 -5.83 -14.95 28.54
C THR A 113 -6.22 -15.69 27.25
N ALA A 114 -6.99 -16.77 27.40
CA ALA A 114 -7.53 -17.51 26.25
C ALA A 114 -8.41 -16.61 25.37
N GLU A 115 -9.21 -15.75 26.01
CA GLU A 115 -10.07 -14.77 25.35
C GLU A 115 -9.25 -13.72 24.60
N GLU A 116 -8.19 -13.20 25.23
CA GLU A 116 -7.28 -12.24 24.59
C GLU A 116 -6.60 -12.85 23.36
N THR A 117 -6.16 -14.11 23.45
CA THR A 117 -5.57 -14.85 22.32
C THR A 117 -6.53 -14.88 21.14
N VAL A 118 -7.81 -15.23 21.37
CA VAL A 118 -8.83 -15.23 20.32
C VAL A 118 -9.08 -13.82 19.77
N ILE A 119 -9.23 -12.81 20.64
CA ILE A 119 -9.49 -11.42 20.20
C ILE A 119 -8.36 -10.92 19.29
N ARG A 120 -7.10 -11.23 19.61
CA ARG A 120 -5.96 -10.80 18.80
C ARG A 120 -5.91 -11.52 17.45
N LEU A 121 -6.34 -12.77 17.37
CA LEU A 121 -6.48 -13.50 16.11
C LEU A 121 -7.63 -12.96 15.23
N GLU A 122 -8.76 -12.63 15.84
CA GLU A 122 -9.93 -12.05 15.17
C GLU A 122 -9.70 -10.58 14.78
N SER A 123 -8.64 -9.94 15.27
CA SER A 123 -8.35 -8.51 15.05
C SER A 123 -8.38 -8.14 13.57
N ALA A 124 -8.85 -6.94 13.25
CA ALA A 124 -8.95 -6.51 11.86
C ALA A 124 -7.57 -6.46 11.18
N PRO A 125 -7.48 -6.68 9.85
CA PRO A 125 -6.22 -6.51 9.12
C PRO A 125 -5.63 -5.11 9.39
N LYS A 126 -4.31 -5.00 9.49
CA LYS A 126 -3.63 -3.71 9.70
C LYS A 126 -4.03 -2.74 8.58
N LEU A 127 -4.41 -1.51 8.91
CA LEU A 127 -4.90 -0.51 7.93
C LEU A 127 -3.96 -0.34 6.72
N ASN A 128 -2.64 -0.35 6.98
CA ASN A 128 -1.62 -0.24 5.93
C ASN A 128 -1.68 -1.36 4.88
N THR A 129 -2.19 -2.55 5.20
CA THR A 129 -2.36 -3.64 4.21
C THR A 129 -3.64 -3.48 3.38
N GLN A 130 -4.51 -2.54 3.74
CA GLN A 130 -5.79 -2.29 3.07
C GLN A 130 -5.73 -1.15 2.06
N MET A 131 -4.72 -0.27 2.16
CA MET A 131 -4.62 0.93 1.31
C MET A 131 -4.51 0.61 -0.19
N GLY A 132 -3.72 -0.40 -0.57
CA GLY A 132 -3.61 -0.84 -1.98
C GLY A 132 -4.94 -1.35 -2.55
N PRO A 133 -5.64 -2.28 -1.87
CA PRO A 133 -7.00 -2.68 -2.25
C PRO A 133 -8.00 -1.52 -2.34
N MET A 134 -7.93 -0.53 -1.45
CA MET A 134 -8.80 0.66 -1.49
C MET A 134 -8.56 1.49 -2.76
N PHE A 135 -7.31 1.80 -3.10
CA PHE A 135 -6.97 2.49 -4.35
C PHE A 135 -7.46 1.71 -5.59
N THR A 136 -7.28 0.39 -5.60
CA THR A 136 -7.76 -0.47 -6.70
C THR A 136 -9.27 -0.42 -6.84
N ASN A 137 -10.01 -0.43 -5.74
CA ASN A 137 -11.48 -0.32 -5.77
C ASN A 137 -11.92 1.07 -6.24
N TRP A 138 -11.26 2.13 -5.76
CA TRP A 138 -11.55 3.48 -6.20
C TRP A 138 -11.34 3.65 -7.72
N LEU A 139 -10.28 3.06 -8.29
CA LEU A 139 -10.08 3.04 -9.75
C LEU A 139 -11.25 2.37 -10.48
N ARG A 140 -11.76 1.25 -9.95
CA ARG A 140 -12.91 0.52 -10.54
C ARG A 140 -14.20 1.34 -10.54
N GLU A 141 -14.39 2.17 -9.53
CA GLU A 141 -15.58 2.98 -9.36
C GLU A 141 -15.54 4.28 -10.18
N ASN A 142 -14.35 4.80 -10.46
CA ASN A 142 -14.18 6.14 -11.05
C ASN A 142 -13.69 6.13 -12.51
N PHE A 143 -13.22 5.00 -13.04
CA PHE A 143 -12.71 4.89 -14.40
C PHE A 143 -13.37 3.76 -15.19
N ASN A 144 -13.36 3.88 -16.51
CA ASN A 144 -13.81 2.82 -17.40
C ASN A 144 -12.75 1.73 -17.49
N LEU A 145 -13.09 0.54 -17.01
CA LEU A 145 -12.20 -0.61 -17.02
C LEU A 145 -12.40 -1.45 -18.28
N LEU A 146 -11.30 -1.82 -18.93
CA LEU A 146 -11.31 -2.68 -20.11
C LEU A 146 -10.42 -3.91 -19.89
N GLU A 147 -10.94 -5.07 -20.30
CA GLU A 147 -10.12 -6.28 -20.48
C GLU A 147 -9.08 -6.06 -21.58
N ILE A 148 -8.02 -6.86 -21.54
CA ILE A 148 -6.80 -6.64 -22.31
C ILE A 148 -7.02 -6.39 -23.82
N ASP A 149 -7.87 -7.17 -24.49
CA ASP A 149 -8.08 -7.02 -25.94
C ASP A 149 -8.77 -5.69 -26.27
N LYS A 150 -9.81 -5.32 -25.52
CA LYS A 150 -10.49 -4.03 -25.70
C LYS A 150 -9.60 -2.85 -25.33
N PHE A 151 -8.76 -3.02 -24.31
CA PHE A 151 -7.80 -2.00 -23.88
C PHE A 151 -6.72 -1.74 -24.93
N ARG A 152 -6.25 -2.79 -25.62
CA ARG A 152 -5.33 -2.65 -26.76
C ARG A 152 -5.99 -1.88 -27.90
N ASP A 153 -7.22 -2.26 -28.25
CA ASP A 153 -7.94 -1.72 -29.41
C ASP A 153 -8.54 -0.32 -29.19
N SER A 154 -8.64 0.15 -27.95
CA SER A 154 -9.21 1.48 -27.66
C SER A 154 -8.30 2.61 -28.14
N THR A 155 -8.83 3.58 -28.88
CA THR A 155 -8.05 4.70 -29.45
C THR A 155 -8.48 6.08 -28.93
N GLU A 156 -9.66 6.19 -28.29
CA GLU A 156 -10.21 7.46 -27.81
C GLU A 156 -10.83 7.28 -26.42
N GLY A 157 -10.45 8.17 -25.48
CA GLY A 157 -10.93 8.18 -24.11
C GLY A 157 -9.88 7.74 -23.09
N ILE A 158 -10.30 7.66 -21.83
CA ILE A 158 -9.47 7.27 -20.68
C ILE A 158 -9.94 5.90 -20.19
N PHE A 159 -9.06 4.91 -20.25
CA PHE A 159 -9.33 3.54 -19.80
C PHE A 159 -8.28 3.05 -18.83
N VAL A 160 -8.70 2.17 -17.92
CA VAL A 160 -7.81 1.44 -17.00
C VAL A 160 -7.87 -0.05 -17.33
N LEU A 161 -6.72 -0.70 -17.36
CA LEU A 161 -6.63 -2.13 -17.66
C LEU A 161 -7.20 -2.96 -16.51
N ASN A 162 -8.23 -3.75 -16.80
CA ASN A 162 -8.72 -4.81 -15.93
C ASN A 162 -8.08 -6.13 -16.35
N SER A 163 -7.20 -6.67 -15.49
CA SER A 163 -6.52 -7.93 -15.75
C SER A 163 -5.98 -8.51 -14.44
N SER A 164 -5.47 -9.75 -14.46
CA SER A 164 -4.70 -10.32 -13.35
C SER A 164 -3.30 -9.69 -13.26
N GLU A 165 -2.58 -9.98 -12.17
CA GLU A 165 -1.17 -9.58 -12.00
C GLU A 165 -0.31 -10.09 -13.17
N GLU A 166 -0.46 -11.37 -13.50
CA GLU A 166 0.34 -12.06 -14.53
C GLU A 166 0.05 -11.51 -15.93
N VAL A 167 -1.23 -11.33 -16.27
CA VAL A 167 -1.63 -10.81 -17.58
C VAL A 167 -1.19 -9.36 -17.75
N GLY A 168 -1.45 -8.51 -16.75
CA GLY A 168 -1.06 -7.11 -16.80
C GLY A 168 0.45 -6.92 -16.89
N LYS A 169 1.22 -7.68 -16.10
CA LYS A 169 2.69 -7.66 -16.17
C LYS A 169 3.21 -8.11 -17.54
N SER A 170 2.65 -9.19 -18.09
CA SER A 170 3.07 -9.72 -19.40
C SER A 170 2.83 -8.67 -20.50
N PHE A 171 1.64 -8.07 -20.55
CA PHE A 171 1.33 -6.99 -21.48
C PHE A 171 2.36 -5.82 -21.41
N ILE A 172 2.64 -5.34 -20.20
CA ILE A 172 3.52 -4.19 -19.99
C ILE A 172 4.98 -4.49 -20.39
N ASN A 173 5.43 -5.73 -20.21
CA ASN A 173 6.81 -6.11 -20.52
C ASN A 173 6.98 -6.57 -21.97
N ASP A 174 6.04 -7.36 -22.47
CA ASP A 174 6.16 -8.02 -23.77
C ASP A 174 5.73 -7.09 -24.90
N GLU A 175 4.73 -6.23 -24.68
CA GLU A 175 4.22 -5.31 -25.70
C GLU A 175 4.67 -3.87 -25.47
N LEU A 176 4.70 -3.41 -24.21
CA LEU A 176 5.13 -2.04 -23.91
C LEU A 176 6.62 -1.92 -23.54
N HIS A 177 7.35 -3.03 -23.43
CA HIS A 177 8.80 -3.10 -23.22
C HIS A 177 9.31 -2.36 -21.98
N GLN A 178 8.54 -2.36 -20.88
CA GLN A 178 8.83 -1.56 -19.69
C GLN A 178 9.76 -2.22 -18.66
N ASN A 179 9.98 -3.54 -18.75
CA ASN A 179 10.86 -4.32 -17.87
C ASN A 179 10.58 -4.09 -16.36
N LEU A 180 9.34 -4.29 -15.95
CA LEU A 180 8.89 -4.20 -14.57
C LEU A 180 8.85 -5.58 -13.90
N ASP A 181 9.28 -5.64 -12.64
CA ASP A 181 9.31 -6.88 -11.85
C ASP A 181 7.91 -7.32 -11.40
N LYS A 182 6.96 -6.40 -11.33
CA LYS A 182 5.57 -6.59 -10.94
C LYS A 182 4.65 -5.70 -11.78
N ARG A 183 3.35 -5.97 -11.75
CA ARG A 183 2.38 -5.05 -12.34
C ARG A 183 2.33 -3.76 -11.50
N PRO A 184 2.32 -2.58 -12.13
CA PRO A 184 2.12 -1.31 -11.44
C PRO A 184 0.66 -1.17 -10.99
N ASP A 185 0.43 -0.42 -9.91
CA ASP A 185 -0.91 -0.22 -9.33
C ASP A 185 -1.89 0.46 -10.33
N LEU A 186 -1.36 1.29 -11.24
CA LEU A 186 -2.10 1.90 -12.35
C LEU A 186 -1.52 1.44 -13.69
N VAL A 187 -2.41 1.01 -14.59
CA VAL A 187 -2.15 0.82 -16.02
C VAL A 187 -3.30 1.46 -16.78
N ALA A 188 -3.06 2.62 -17.37
CA ALA A 188 -4.06 3.40 -18.07
C ALA A 188 -3.66 3.63 -19.53
N LYS A 189 -4.66 3.88 -20.36
CA LYS A 189 -4.49 4.34 -21.73
C LYS A 189 -5.38 5.56 -21.92
N VAL A 190 -4.78 6.67 -22.33
CA VAL A 190 -5.46 7.91 -22.69
C VAL A 190 -5.26 8.11 -24.18
N ASN A 191 -6.33 7.92 -24.96
CA ASN A 191 -6.27 7.81 -26.41
C ASN A 191 -5.23 6.74 -26.84
N ASP A 192 -4.11 7.16 -27.44
CA ASP A 192 -3.00 6.28 -27.83
C ASP A 192 -1.82 6.27 -26.83
N THR A 193 -1.90 7.06 -25.76
CA THR A 193 -0.83 7.21 -24.77
C THR A 193 -1.02 6.24 -23.62
N TYR A 194 -0.03 5.37 -23.39
CA TYR A 194 0.00 4.49 -22.23
C TYR A 194 0.61 5.18 -21.02
N ILE A 195 -0.01 5.02 -19.87
CA ILE A 195 0.42 5.60 -18.59
C ILE A 195 0.46 4.48 -17.55
N VAL A 196 1.58 4.35 -16.84
CA VAL A 196 1.73 3.41 -15.72
C VAL A 196 2.12 4.14 -14.45
N GLY A 197 1.63 3.68 -13.31
CA GLY A 197 1.92 4.35 -12.04
C GLY A 197 1.90 3.44 -10.83
N GLU A 198 2.67 3.82 -9.81
CA GLU A 198 2.71 3.13 -8.51
C GLU A 198 2.07 4.03 -7.46
N ALA A 199 1.17 3.45 -6.67
CA ALA A 199 0.41 4.14 -5.64
C ALA A 199 0.92 3.80 -4.23
N LYS A 200 1.14 4.81 -3.39
CA LYS A 200 1.55 4.65 -2.00
C LYS A 200 0.86 5.65 -1.08
N TRP A 201 0.23 5.11 -0.04
CA TRP A 201 -0.18 5.89 1.13
C TRP A 201 0.94 5.95 2.17
N ILE A 202 1.36 7.16 2.53
CA ILE A 202 2.40 7.40 3.52
C ILE A 202 1.80 8.15 4.71
N GLY A 203 1.47 7.42 5.77
CA GLY A 203 0.76 8.00 6.94
C GLY A 203 1.65 8.67 7.98
N SER A 204 2.97 8.43 7.98
CA SER A 204 3.88 8.95 9.00
C SER A 204 5.35 8.96 8.56
N PRO A 205 6.19 9.80 9.19
CA PRO A 205 7.64 9.74 8.99
C PRO A 205 8.20 8.45 9.60
N SER A 206 8.71 7.52 8.78
CA SER A 206 9.54 6.40 9.26
C SER A 206 10.42 5.81 8.15
N GLY A 207 11.50 5.10 8.53
CA GLY A 207 12.48 4.58 7.59
C GLY A 207 11.93 3.57 6.57
N ASN A 208 10.92 2.77 6.94
CA ASN A 208 10.25 1.87 5.99
C ASN A 208 9.38 2.63 4.98
N GLN A 209 8.80 3.77 5.36
CA GLN A 209 7.99 4.61 4.47
C GLN A 209 8.86 5.31 3.41
N ASN A 210 10.08 5.71 3.78
CA ASN A 210 11.04 6.25 2.81
C ASN A 210 11.37 5.25 1.68
N LYS A 211 11.39 3.93 1.96
CA LYS A 211 11.63 2.93 0.91
C LYS A 211 10.51 2.91 -0.12
N GLN A 212 9.27 3.03 0.34
CA GLN A 212 8.09 3.08 -0.54
C GLN A 212 8.12 4.31 -1.45
N VAL A 213 8.50 5.48 -0.92
CA VAL A 213 8.68 6.69 -1.74
C VAL A 213 9.79 6.50 -2.77
N VAL A 214 10.92 5.92 -2.37
CA VAL A 214 12.03 5.65 -3.28
C VAL A 214 11.63 4.67 -4.38
N GLU A 215 10.81 3.66 -4.10
CA GLU A 215 10.26 2.74 -5.10
C GLU A 215 9.43 3.48 -6.16
N VAL A 216 8.54 4.39 -5.74
CA VAL A 216 7.72 5.21 -6.65
C VAL A 216 8.61 6.13 -7.50
N ILE A 217 9.57 6.83 -6.89
CA ILE A 217 10.49 7.71 -7.63
C ILE A 217 11.35 6.90 -8.62
N ASN A 218 11.79 5.70 -8.24
CA ASN A 218 12.55 4.83 -9.13
C ASN A 218 11.70 4.33 -10.31
N LEU A 219 10.41 4.08 -10.12
CA LEU A 219 9.51 3.78 -11.25
C LEU A 219 9.58 4.92 -12.26
N CYS A 220 9.35 6.16 -11.80
CA CYS A 220 9.30 7.37 -12.64
C CYS A 220 10.64 7.64 -13.34
N ARG A 221 11.75 7.58 -12.59
CA ARG A 221 13.11 7.76 -13.12
C ARG A 221 13.44 6.78 -14.25
N ASN A 222 12.95 5.55 -14.16
CA ASN A 222 13.20 4.51 -15.16
C ASN A 222 12.27 4.62 -16.39
N GLN A 223 11.94 5.84 -16.81
CA GLN A 223 11.15 6.15 -18.01
C GLN A 223 11.68 5.41 -19.25
N ARG A 224 10.78 4.79 -20.03
CA ARG A 224 11.14 3.97 -21.20
C ARG A 224 10.14 4.11 -22.34
N GLY A 225 10.64 4.49 -23.52
CA GLY A 225 9.81 4.68 -24.70
C GLY A 225 8.72 5.73 -24.47
N ASN A 226 7.55 5.49 -25.08
CA ASN A 226 6.43 6.43 -25.07
C ASN A 226 5.43 6.18 -23.92
N VAL A 227 5.73 5.26 -22.99
CA VAL A 227 4.85 4.96 -21.85
C VAL A 227 5.16 5.93 -20.73
N ILE A 228 4.23 6.80 -20.38
CA ILE A 228 4.41 7.78 -19.30
C ILE A 228 4.40 7.08 -17.95
N ARG A 229 5.32 7.45 -17.07
CA ARG A 229 5.40 6.94 -15.70
C ARG A 229 5.07 8.03 -14.70
N VAL A 230 4.10 7.77 -13.83
CA VAL A 230 3.62 8.71 -12.82
C VAL A 230 3.71 8.08 -11.43
N GLY A 231 4.13 8.88 -10.45
CA GLY A 231 4.06 8.49 -9.05
C GLY A 231 2.77 8.96 -8.42
N ILE A 232 2.09 8.09 -7.68
CA ILE A 232 0.85 8.42 -6.98
C ILE A 232 1.14 8.28 -5.49
N ILE A 233 1.27 9.40 -4.79
CA ILE A 233 1.62 9.42 -3.37
C ILE A 233 0.59 10.23 -2.62
N ASP A 234 0.11 9.71 -1.50
CA ASP A 234 -0.87 10.37 -0.64
C ASP A 234 -0.39 10.44 0.82
N GLY A 235 -0.90 11.44 1.55
CA GLY A 235 -0.66 11.60 2.99
C GLY A 235 0.50 12.53 3.36
N PHE A 236 1.29 12.12 4.35
CA PHE A 236 2.34 12.91 5.01
C PHE A 236 3.34 13.61 4.07
N PRO A 237 3.76 13.05 2.91
CA PRO A 237 4.72 13.68 2.03
C PRO A 237 4.28 15.05 1.48
N TRP A 238 2.99 15.37 1.50
CA TRP A 238 2.47 16.67 1.09
C TRP A 238 2.49 17.72 2.21
N ALA A 239 2.74 17.33 3.46
CA ALA A 239 2.81 18.26 4.57
C ALA A 239 4.08 19.14 4.47
N VAL A 240 3.89 20.46 4.47
CA VAL A 240 4.98 21.45 4.45
C VAL A 240 5.27 21.96 5.85
N TYR A 241 4.24 22.19 6.66
CA TYR A 241 4.36 22.82 7.98
C TYR A 241 3.93 21.87 9.10
N LYS A 242 4.59 21.98 10.25
CA LYS A 242 4.12 21.41 11.51
C LYS A 242 3.10 22.33 12.17
N SER A 243 2.44 21.82 13.21
CA SER A 243 1.47 22.60 14.00
C SER A 243 2.07 23.84 14.68
N ASP A 244 3.39 23.87 14.91
CA ASP A 244 4.10 25.03 15.46
C ASP A 244 4.55 26.04 14.37
N GLY A 245 4.17 25.81 13.11
CA GLY A 245 4.54 26.64 11.96
C GLY A 245 5.93 26.35 11.39
N SER A 246 6.72 25.45 11.98
CA SER A 246 8.04 25.11 11.44
C SER A 246 7.95 24.25 10.17
N ILE A 247 8.85 24.48 9.22
CA ILE A 247 8.94 23.70 7.97
C ILE A 247 9.38 22.27 8.27
N ILE A 248 8.74 21.32 7.61
CA ILE A 248 9.08 19.90 7.64
C ILE A 248 10.23 19.64 6.66
N ASN A 249 11.40 19.28 7.18
CA ASN A 249 12.57 18.85 6.40
C ASN A 249 12.80 17.32 6.49
N ASP A 250 11.71 16.57 6.67
CA ASP A 250 11.76 15.11 6.61
C ASP A 250 12.16 14.64 5.19
N LYS A 251 13.02 13.62 5.12
CA LYS A 251 13.52 13.12 3.84
C LYS A 251 12.39 12.70 2.90
N THR A 252 11.34 12.08 3.43
CA THR A 252 10.19 11.60 2.66
C THR A 252 9.44 12.76 2.00
N CYS A 253 9.18 13.83 2.76
CA CYS A 253 8.54 15.03 2.26
C CYS A 253 9.41 15.71 1.20
N VAL A 254 10.68 15.98 1.50
CA VAL A 254 11.56 16.70 0.57
C VAL A 254 11.78 15.90 -0.72
N GLN A 255 11.91 14.57 -0.67
CA GLN A 255 12.05 13.74 -1.87
C GLN A 255 10.84 13.79 -2.80
N VAL A 256 9.63 13.89 -2.25
CA VAL A 256 8.40 14.00 -3.06
C VAL A 256 8.21 15.42 -3.56
N GLN A 257 8.38 16.40 -2.67
CA GLN A 257 8.07 17.80 -2.95
C GLN A 257 9.07 18.47 -3.89
N GLU A 258 10.33 18.03 -3.90
CA GLU A 258 11.35 18.51 -4.86
C GLU A 258 11.59 17.51 -6.00
N CYS A 259 10.67 16.56 -6.20
CA CYS A 259 10.80 15.60 -7.29
C CYS A 259 10.63 16.29 -8.64
N GLU A 260 11.56 16.02 -9.57
CA GLU A 260 11.48 16.51 -10.95
C GLU A 260 10.43 15.77 -11.79
N TYR A 261 10.12 14.53 -11.43
CA TYR A 261 9.13 13.70 -12.13
C TYR A 261 7.71 14.02 -11.68
N ASP A 262 6.74 13.61 -12.48
CA ASP A 262 5.33 13.74 -12.15
C ASP A 262 4.98 12.83 -10.96
N ILE A 263 4.79 13.45 -9.80
CA ILE A 263 4.24 12.83 -8.61
C ILE A 263 2.97 13.59 -8.23
N ILE A 264 1.88 12.86 -8.08
CA ILE A 264 0.56 13.43 -7.81
C ILE A 264 -0.10 12.81 -6.57
N SER A 265 -0.96 13.60 -5.93
CA SER A 265 -2.05 13.06 -5.09
C SER A 265 -3.06 12.30 -5.97
N THR A 266 -3.63 11.22 -5.45
CA THR A 266 -4.68 10.45 -6.17
C THR A 266 -5.87 11.32 -6.55
N LEU A 267 -6.20 12.33 -5.74
CA LEU A 267 -7.29 13.27 -6.00
C LEU A 267 -7.10 14.09 -7.29
N LEU A 268 -5.87 14.17 -7.82
CA LEU A 268 -5.57 14.81 -9.10
C LEU A 268 -5.43 13.82 -10.26
N LEU A 269 -5.65 12.52 -10.04
CA LEU A 269 -5.43 11.51 -11.08
C LEU A 269 -6.34 11.73 -12.30
N SER A 270 -7.61 12.08 -12.08
CA SER A 270 -8.54 12.36 -13.20
C SER A 270 -8.05 13.55 -14.04
N ASP A 271 -7.66 14.65 -13.39
CA ASP A 271 -7.07 15.82 -14.04
C ASP A 271 -5.76 15.49 -14.77
N TYR A 272 -4.92 14.66 -14.15
CA TYR A 272 -3.66 14.21 -14.73
C TYR A 272 -3.87 13.45 -16.02
N LEU A 273 -4.73 12.42 -15.99
CA LEU A 273 -5.04 11.61 -17.16
C LEU A 273 -5.71 12.46 -18.25
N SER A 274 -6.61 13.38 -17.86
CA SER A 274 -7.26 14.30 -18.80
C SER A 274 -6.31 15.31 -19.44
N SER A 275 -5.12 15.54 -18.89
CA SER A 275 -4.13 16.41 -19.53
C SER A 275 -3.47 15.81 -20.79
N PHE A 276 -3.69 14.51 -21.04
CA PHE A 276 -3.17 13.78 -22.20
C PHE A 276 -4.24 13.51 -23.28
N THR A 277 -5.46 14.03 -23.12
CA THR A 277 -6.54 13.88 -24.11
C THR A 277 -6.37 14.81 -25.30
#